data_AF-A0A2E3MST3-F1
#
_entry.id   AF-A0A2E3MST3-F1
#
_cell.length_a   1.000
_cell.length_b   1.000
_cell.length_c   1.000
_cell.angle_alpha   90.00
_cell.angle_beta   90.00
_cell.angle_gamma   90.00
#
_symmetry.space_group_name_H-M   'P 1'
#
loop_
_entity.id
_entity.type
_entity.pdbx_description
1 polymer ?
#
loop_
_entity_poly.entity_id
_entity_poly.type
_entity_poly.pdbx_seq_one_letter_code
_entity_poly.pdbx_strand_id
1 'polypeptide(L)'
;MVGLNPIEDLPTDHVDLVELNHYYNDKGRHVLDQVIFYDWSSAAGRYQIRDWRMIKRVSQIPHRDWRLGCYVAVWHDPLEGNVLRKMHATNMRETWTQYDPEIVERSFLKKDKRRKLARIRSSRRTR
;
A
#
# COMPACT_ATOMS: atom_id res chain seq x y z
N MET A 1 -3.62 25.55 29.42
CA MET A 1 -3.75 25.71 27.96
C MET A 1 -3.59 24.32 27.35
N VAL A 2 -4.70 23.67 27.00
CA VAL A 2 -4.69 22.32 26.41
C VAL A 2 -4.52 22.49 24.92
N GLY A 3 -3.35 22.16 24.39
CA GLY A 3 -3.15 22.09 22.95
C GLY A 3 -3.96 20.92 22.39
N LEU A 4 -5.07 21.21 21.72
CA LEU A 4 -5.74 20.24 20.87
C LEU A 4 -4.74 19.87 19.77
N ASN A 5 -4.23 18.65 19.79
CA ASN A 5 -3.38 18.10 18.75
C ASN A 5 -4.30 17.36 17.78
N PRO A 6 -4.70 17.95 16.63
CA PRO A 6 -5.59 17.29 15.68
C PRO A 6 -4.75 16.41 14.77
N ILE A 7 -4.10 15.41 15.36
CA ILE A 7 -3.61 14.27 14.61
C ILE A 7 -4.53 13.15 15.06
N GLU A 8 -5.69 13.03 14.42
CA GLU A 8 -6.32 11.73 14.36
C GLU A 8 -5.24 10.78 13.83
N ASP A 9 -4.84 9.80 14.64
CA ASP A 9 -3.84 8.81 14.25
C ASP A 9 -4.30 8.16 12.95
N LEU A 10 -3.67 8.56 11.84
CA LEU A 10 -3.97 7.98 10.53
C LEU A 10 -3.75 6.46 10.65
N PRO A 11 -4.70 5.63 10.21
CA PRO A 11 -4.51 4.20 10.16
C PRO A 11 -3.22 3.88 9.40
N THR A 12 -2.25 3.34 10.14
CA THR A 12 -0.89 3.13 9.66
C THR A 12 -0.56 1.65 9.68
N ASP A 13 -0.14 1.13 8.53
CA ASP A 13 0.31 -0.25 8.36
C ASP A 13 1.80 -0.28 7.97
N HIS A 14 2.43 -1.44 8.17
CA HIS A 14 3.83 -1.68 7.83
C HIS A 14 3.97 -2.93 6.95
N VAL A 15 4.86 -2.85 5.96
CA VAL A 15 5.22 -3.93 5.03
C VAL A 15 6.73 -3.96 4.79
N ASP A 16 7.24 -5.04 4.24
CA ASP A 16 8.68 -5.21 4.02
C ASP A 16 9.17 -4.51 2.75
N LEU A 17 8.30 -4.46 1.73
CA LEU A 17 8.61 -3.91 0.42
C LEU A 17 7.40 -3.20 -0.16
N VAL A 18 7.63 -2.02 -0.74
CA VAL A 18 6.70 -1.35 -1.64
C VAL A 18 7.26 -1.36 -3.07
N GLU A 19 6.41 -1.60 -4.05
CA GLU A 19 6.75 -1.52 -5.45
C GLU A 19 5.93 -0.43 -6.13
N LEU A 20 6.61 0.46 -6.85
CA LEU A 20 6.00 1.28 -7.89
C LEU A 20 6.10 0.50 -9.21
N ASN A 21 4.97 0.05 -9.74
CA ASN A 21 4.92 -0.74 -10.95
C ASN A 21 4.24 0.05 -12.08
N HIS A 22 4.90 0.05 -13.24
CA HIS A 22 4.40 0.58 -14.50
C HIS A 22 4.01 -0.59 -15.40
N TYR A 23 2.72 -0.87 -15.51
CA TYR A 23 2.19 -1.96 -16.32
C TYR A 23 1.97 -1.49 -17.77
N TYR A 24 2.56 -2.21 -18.72
CA TYR A 24 2.38 -2.05 -20.16
C TYR A 24 1.74 -3.30 -20.75
N ASN A 25 0.97 -3.17 -21.83
CA ASN A 25 0.44 -4.34 -22.52
C ASN A 25 1.48 -4.97 -23.48
N ASP A 26 1.06 -6.05 -24.14
CA ASP A 26 1.81 -6.77 -25.19
C ASP A 26 2.30 -5.87 -26.34
N LYS A 27 1.58 -4.77 -26.61
CA LYS A 27 1.93 -3.76 -27.62
C LYS A 27 2.83 -2.64 -27.08
N GLY A 28 3.32 -2.76 -25.84
CA GLY A 28 4.16 -1.75 -25.20
C GLY A 28 3.42 -0.45 -24.87
N ARG A 29 2.08 -0.45 -24.81
CA ARG A 29 1.31 0.72 -24.38
C ARG A 29 1.15 0.70 -22.87
N HIS A 30 1.35 1.86 -22.25
CA HIS A 30 1.10 2.04 -20.82
C HIS A 30 -0.38 1.76 -20.50
N VAL A 31 -0.61 0.93 -19.48
CA VAL A 31 -1.95 0.52 -19.03
C VAL A 31 -2.28 1.20 -17.73
N LEU A 32 -1.41 1.09 -16.72
CA LEU A 32 -1.59 1.75 -15.43
C LEU A 32 -0.27 1.84 -14.66
N ASP A 33 -0.24 2.79 -13.73
CA ASP A 33 0.71 2.80 -12.62
C ASP A 33 0.02 2.31 -11.35
N GLN A 34 0.72 1.47 -10.60
CA GLN A 34 0.23 0.95 -9.33
C GLN A 34 1.31 0.92 -8.27
N VAL A 35 0.88 1.05 -7.02
CA VAL A 35 1.68 0.77 -5.85
C VAL A 35 1.26 -0.58 -5.27
N ILE A 36 2.23 -1.46 -5.04
CA ILE A 36 2.00 -2.82 -4.54
C ILE A 36 2.78 -3.00 -3.24
N PHE A 37 2.13 -3.56 -2.23
CA PHE A 37 2.68 -3.73 -0.89
C PHE A 37 2.91 -5.21 -0.60
N TYR A 38 4.11 -5.57 -0.13
CA TYR A 38 4.53 -6.94 0.06
C TYR A 38 4.98 -7.24 1.49
N ASP A 39 4.55 -8.39 2.00
CA ASP A 39 5.12 -9.02 3.19
C ASP A 39 6.05 -10.16 2.77
N TRP A 40 7.20 -10.28 3.43
CA TRP A 40 8.04 -11.47 3.32
C TRP A 40 7.38 -12.63 4.07
N SER A 41 7.14 -13.73 3.37
CA SER A 41 6.66 -14.97 3.98
C SER A 41 7.81 -15.93 4.13
N SER A 42 8.27 -16.14 5.37
CA SER A 42 9.31 -17.14 5.69
C SER A 42 8.86 -18.56 5.34
N ALA A 43 7.58 -18.88 5.55
CA ALA A 43 7.01 -20.18 5.23
C ALA A 43 6.97 -20.46 3.71
N ALA A 44 6.75 -19.43 2.88
CA ALA A 44 6.74 -19.57 1.43
C ALA A 44 8.08 -19.22 0.77
N GLY A 45 9.06 -18.72 1.53
CA GLY A 45 10.36 -18.28 1.03
C GLY A 45 10.30 -17.14 0.00
N ARG A 46 9.24 -16.32 0.01
CA ARG A 46 9.03 -15.27 -0.99
C ARG A 46 8.20 -14.10 -0.46
N TYR A 47 8.29 -12.96 -1.16
CA TYR A 47 7.36 -11.85 -0.99
C TYR A 47 5.96 -12.24 -1.48
N GLN A 48 4.95 -11.89 -0.69
CA GLN A 48 3.53 -12.08 -0.98
C GLN A 48 2.82 -10.74 -0.93
N ILE A 49 1.94 -10.47 -1.90
CA ILE A 49 1.20 -9.21 -1.92
C ILE A 49 0.27 -9.16 -0.71
N ARG A 50 0.39 -8.09 0.08
CA ARG A 50 -0.54 -7.74 1.14
C ARG A 50 -1.72 -6.97 0.58
N ASP A 51 -1.44 -5.90 -0.16
CA ASP A 51 -2.45 -5.04 -0.78
C ASP A 51 -1.84 -4.23 -1.94
N TRP A 52 -2.67 -3.52 -2.70
CA TRP A 52 -2.22 -2.68 -3.83
C TRP A 52 -3.19 -1.53 -4.12
N ARG A 53 -2.70 -0.44 -4.74
CA ARG A 53 -3.55 0.67 -5.19
C ARG A 53 -3.13 1.13 -6.58
N MET A 54 -4.10 1.39 -7.43
CA MET A 54 -3.88 2.17 -8.65
C MET A 54 -3.50 3.61 -8.29
N ILE A 55 -2.48 4.15 -8.96
CA ILE A 55 -2.02 5.52 -8.78
C ILE A 55 -2.87 6.44 -9.67
N LYS A 56 -3.52 7.41 -9.03
CA LYS A 56 -4.35 8.44 -9.65
C LYS A 56 -3.77 9.85 -9.49
N ARG A 57 -2.86 10.04 -8.52
CA ARG A 57 -2.22 11.30 -8.19
C ARG A 57 -0.78 11.05 -7.75
N VAL A 58 0.11 12.00 -8.05
CA VAL A 58 1.53 11.96 -7.66
C VAL A 58 1.72 11.80 -6.15
N SER A 59 0.80 12.34 -5.34
CA SER A 59 0.82 12.20 -3.88
C SER A 59 0.72 10.76 -3.37
N GLN A 60 0.34 9.81 -4.23
CA GLN A 60 0.23 8.38 -3.89
C GLN A 60 1.53 7.62 -4.19
N ILE A 61 2.49 8.25 -4.88
CA ILE A 61 3.80 7.65 -5.16
C ILE A 61 4.57 7.53 -3.82
N PRO A 62 5.12 6.35 -3.50
CA PRO A 62 5.94 6.20 -2.31
C PRO A 62 7.14 7.14 -2.33
N HIS A 63 7.42 7.79 -1.21
CA HIS A 63 8.58 8.65 -1.05
C HIS A 63 9.34 8.28 0.22
N ARG A 64 10.62 8.62 0.26
CA ARG A 64 11.48 8.31 1.40
C ARG A 64 11.21 9.26 2.57
N ASP A 65 10.88 8.72 3.74
CA ASP A 65 10.90 9.43 5.01
C ASP A 65 12.31 9.28 5.62
N TRP A 66 13.12 10.32 5.50
CA TRP A 66 14.51 10.33 5.98
C TRP A 66 14.63 10.24 7.49
N ARG A 67 13.62 10.68 8.24
CA ARG A 67 13.63 10.64 9.71
C ARG A 67 13.39 9.22 10.22
N LEU A 68 12.49 8.48 9.57
CA LEU A 68 12.17 7.10 9.94
C LEU A 68 13.02 6.07 9.19
N GLY A 69 13.74 6.48 8.15
CA GLY A 69 14.58 5.58 7.35
C GLY A 69 13.79 4.59 6.49
N CYS A 70 12.52 4.89 6.19
CA CYS A 70 11.60 4.02 5.44
C CYS A 70 10.96 4.74 4.26
N TYR A 71 10.15 4.03 3.48
CA TYR A 71 9.31 4.60 2.42
C TYR A 71 7.87 4.72 2.89
N VAL A 72 7.20 5.80 2.50
CA VAL A 72 5.84 6.11 2.91
C VAL A 72 4.95 6.30 1.70
N ALA A 73 3.84 5.56 1.67
CA ALA A 73 2.75 5.74 0.72
C ALA A 73 1.48 6.16 1.45
N VAL A 74 0.72 7.07 0.85
CA VAL A 74 -0.52 7.60 1.43
C VAL A 74 -1.63 7.55 0.39
N TRP A 75 -2.81 7.08 0.78
CA TRP A 75 -3.99 7.05 -0.11
C TRP A 75 -5.28 7.21 0.69
N HIS A 76 -6.34 7.62 0.01
CA HIS A 76 -7.70 7.53 0.56
C HIS A 76 -8.27 6.14 0.30
N ASP A 77 -8.75 5.47 1.35
CA ASP A 77 -9.35 4.15 1.26
C ASP A 77 -10.87 4.26 1.09
N PRO A 78 -11.40 4.06 -0.14
CA PRO A 78 -12.84 4.17 -0.38
C PRO A 78 -13.64 3.05 0.30
N LEU A 79 -13.01 1.93 0.69
CA LEU A 79 -13.70 0.82 1.35
C LEU A 79 -14.02 1.10 2.81
N GLU A 80 -13.33 2.05 3.44
CA GLU A 80 -13.54 2.45 4.84
C GLU A 80 -13.94 3.93 4.95
N GLY A 81 -14.85 4.38 4.09
CA GLY A 81 -15.41 5.74 4.19
C GLY A 81 -14.48 6.84 3.70
N ASN A 82 -13.56 6.54 2.78
CA ASN A 82 -12.64 7.49 2.14
C ASN A 82 -11.64 8.15 3.11
N VAL A 83 -11.30 7.44 4.18
CA VAL A 83 -10.27 7.82 5.16
C VAL A 83 -8.87 7.85 4.56
N LEU A 84 -8.02 8.74 5.06
CA LEU A 84 -6.62 8.79 4.67
C LEU A 84 -5.84 7.69 5.41
N ARG A 85 -5.15 6.82 4.67
CA ARG A 85 -4.29 5.74 5.20
C ARG A 85 -2.84 6.00 4.89
N LYS A 86 -1.97 5.48 5.75
CA LYS A 86 -0.52 5.50 5.57
C LYS A 86 0.04 4.07 5.56
N MET A 87 0.96 3.78 4.65
CA MET A 87 1.76 2.56 4.66
C MET A 87 3.23 2.92 4.76
N HIS A 88 3.93 2.27 5.68
CA HIS A 88 5.38 2.30 5.78
C HIS A 88 5.96 1.02 5.17
N ALA A 89 7.04 1.17 4.40
CA ALA A 89 7.76 0.05 3.82
C ALA A 89 9.27 0.18 4.11
N THR A 90 9.90 -0.92 4.51
CA THR A 90 11.35 -0.95 4.76
C THR A 90 12.13 -0.69 3.46
N ASN A 91 11.70 -1.30 2.36
CA ASN A 91 12.36 -1.21 1.07
C ASN A 91 11.40 -0.71 -0.01
N MET A 92 11.95 -0.14 -1.08
CA MET A 92 11.21 0.23 -2.28
C MET A 92 11.89 -0.35 -3.52
N ARG A 93 11.10 -0.75 -4.51
CA ARG A 93 11.54 -1.00 -5.88
C ARG A 93 10.63 -0.32 -6.90
N GLU A 94 11.15 -0.10 -8.09
CA GLU A 94 10.41 0.40 -9.23
C GLU A 94 10.55 -0.59 -10.39
N THR A 95 9.45 -0.90 -11.09
CA THR A 95 9.41 -1.95 -12.10
C THR A 95 8.58 -1.55 -13.31
N TRP A 96 8.93 -2.10 -14.47
CA TRP A 96 8.17 -2.00 -15.71
C TRP A 96 7.84 -3.40 -16.18
N THR A 97 6.55 -3.73 -16.28
CA THR A 97 6.11 -5.10 -16.56
C THR A 97 5.16 -5.14 -17.73
N GLN A 98 5.15 -6.26 -18.45
CA GLN A 98 4.15 -6.55 -19.50
C GLN A 98 2.94 -7.37 -18.99
N TYR A 99 2.85 -7.53 -17.67
CA TYR A 99 1.78 -8.22 -16.97
C TYR A 99 1.46 -7.45 -15.70
N ASP A 100 0.26 -7.64 -15.14
CA ASP A 100 -0.10 -7.11 -13.83
C ASP A 100 0.40 -8.06 -12.73
N PRO A 101 1.38 -7.67 -11.89
CA PRO A 101 1.88 -8.52 -10.81
C PRO A 101 0.80 -8.91 -9.80
N GLU A 102 -0.24 -8.09 -9.64
CA GLU A 102 -1.34 -8.39 -8.73
C GLU A 102 -2.20 -9.57 -9.22
N ILE A 103 -2.49 -9.59 -10.52
CA ILE A 103 -3.24 -10.67 -11.16
C ILE A 103 -2.43 -11.97 -11.07
N VAL A 104 -1.13 -11.91 -11.35
CA VAL A 104 -0.25 -13.08 -11.25
C VAL A 104 -0.21 -13.63 -9.82
N GLU A 105 -0.13 -12.76 -8.81
CA GLU A 105 -0.09 -13.21 -7.40
C GLU A 105 -1.36 -13.95 -6.97
N ARG A 106 -2.53 -13.66 -7.57
CA ARG A 106 -3.78 -14.37 -7.24
C ARG A 106 -3.70 -15.87 -7.50
N SER A 107 -2.81 -16.31 -8.39
CA SER A 107 -2.52 -17.73 -8.63
C SER A 107 -1.75 -18.40 -7.49
N PHE A 108 -1.05 -17.63 -6.65
CA PHE A 108 -0.24 -18.14 -5.55
C PHE A 108 -0.88 -17.90 -4.16
N LEU A 109 -1.36 -16.68 -3.90
CA LEU A 109 -2.07 -16.35 -2.67
C LEU A 109 -3.35 -15.56 -3.00
N LYS A 110 -4.49 -16.25 -2.83
CA LYS A 110 -5.81 -15.67 -3.03
C LYS A 110 -6.02 -14.48 -2.10
N LYS A 111 -6.76 -13.48 -2.58
CA LYS A 111 -6.97 -12.19 -1.89
C LYS A 111 -7.55 -12.35 -0.48
N ASP A 112 -8.45 -13.31 -0.28
CA ASP A 112 -9.09 -13.59 1.02
C ASP A 112 -8.14 -14.17 2.08
N LYS A 113 -7.00 -14.72 1.64
CA LYS A 113 -5.95 -15.29 2.50
C LYS A 113 -4.85 -14.29 2.85
N ARG A 114 -4.84 -13.11 2.23
CA ARG A 114 -3.85 -12.06 2.49
C ARG A 114 -4.10 -11.44 3.87
N ARG A 115 -3.01 -11.04 4.54
CA ARG A 115 -3.06 -10.32 5.81
C ARG A 115 -3.78 -8.98 5.61
N LYS A 116 -4.89 -8.78 6.31
CA LYS A 116 -5.72 -7.56 6.18
C LYS A 116 -4.97 -6.32 6.70
N LEU A 117 -5.34 -5.16 6.16
CA LEU A 117 -4.92 -3.86 6.71
C LEU A 117 -5.55 -3.61 8.08
N ALA A 118 -4.94 -2.72 8.87
CA ALA A 118 -5.48 -2.31 10.16
C ALA A 118 -6.89 -1.71 10.00
N ARG A 119 -7.85 -2.23 10.77
CA ARG A 119 -9.21 -1.66 10.81
C ARG A 119 -9.17 -0.30 11.48
N ILE A 120 -9.96 0.63 10.97
CA ILE A 120 -10.13 1.93 11.59
C ILE A 120 -10.95 1.74 12.86
N ARG A 121 -10.39 2.17 13.99
CA ARG A 121 -11.16 2.25 15.23
C ARG A 121 -12.14 3.41 15.04
N SER A 122 -13.43 3.13 14.95
CA SER A 122 -14.42 4.19 15.02
C SER A 122 -14.27 4.89 16.37
N SER A 123 -14.02 6.19 16.37
CA SER A 123 -14.13 6.97 17.60
C SER A 123 -15.57 6.80 18.09
N ARG A 124 -15.74 6.32 19.32
CA ARG A 124 -17.03 6.44 20.01
C ARG A 124 -17.31 7.94 20.07
N ARG A 125 -18.27 8.42 19.27
CA ARG A 125 -18.95 9.69 19.55
C ARG A 125 -19.70 9.49 20.85
N THR A 126 -19.05 9.81 21.96
CA THR A 126 -19.75 10.05 23.22
C THR A 126 -20.66 11.25 22.96
N ARG A 127 -21.97 11.01 23.03
CA ARG A 127 -22.98 12.08 23.00
C ARG A 127 -22.89 12.91 24.27
#